data_AF-A0A8J3YDV3-F1
#
_entry.id   AF-A0A8J3YDV3-F1
#
_cell.length_a   1.000
_cell.length_b   1.000
_cell.length_c   1.000
_cell.angle_alpha   90.00
_cell.angle_beta   90.00
_cell.angle_gamma   90.00
#
_symmetry.space_group_name_H-M   'P 1'
#
loop_
_entity.id
_entity.type
_entity.pdbx_description
1 polymer ?
#
loop_
_entity_poly.entity_id
_entity_poly.type
_entity_poly.pdbx_seq_one_letter_code
_entity_poly.pdbx_strand_id
1 'polypeptide(L)'
;MCGTTVTAVDVNLRLAIVDTLTRAGVLPRFDVDAFNETPEGALKDGESPDDRDFRYRQEVVDALLAIPISQDQLAATEELTWSDSSDLTMFAIYAQNDGGGDEFDIRSFDGIAETLPNLRKLVVDYFTKASDLSPLTGLTKLHELHIRGGFPVADIGPLARIPSLRVLSLDSQNVNDLRPLAATRIEELTIRNNGLDRDKADDLAPLADMPALRALSYTPRCSYPERTVTPDNARLLDRLRARGVTVTA
;
A
#
# COMPACT_ATOMS: atom_id res chain seq x y z
N MET A 1 28.79 -2.62 21.79
CA MET A 1 28.10 -2.16 20.57
C MET A 1 26.72 -2.76 20.64
N CYS A 2 25.71 -1.92 20.93
CA CYS A 2 24.34 -2.38 21.11
C CYS A 2 23.79 -2.66 19.72
N GLY A 3 23.71 -3.95 19.35
CA GLY A 3 22.95 -4.35 18.18
C GLY A 3 21.49 -4.09 18.47
N THR A 4 20.95 -3.01 17.91
CA THR A 4 19.51 -2.83 17.82
C THR A 4 19.01 -3.98 16.96
N THR A 5 18.48 -5.02 17.60
CA THR A 5 17.61 -5.98 16.93
C THR A 5 16.47 -5.17 16.36
N VAL A 6 16.52 -4.91 15.06
CA VAL A 6 15.36 -4.45 14.31
C VAL A 6 14.28 -5.48 14.60
N THR A 7 13.23 -5.06 15.32
CA THR A 7 11.99 -5.82 15.47
C THR A 7 11.65 -6.40 14.10
N ALA A 8 11.45 -7.72 14.04
CA ALA A 8 11.35 -8.48 12.80
C ALA A 8 10.52 -7.72 11.76
N VAL A 9 11.20 -7.08 10.82
CA VAL A 9 10.56 -6.42 9.68
C VAL A 9 9.81 -7.52 8.96
N ASP A 10 8.55 -7.25 8.64
CA ASP A 10 7.74 -8.16 7.85
C ASP A 10 8.54 -8.64 6.62
N VAL A 11 8.57 -9.96 6.38
CA VAL A 11 9.38 -10.57 5.32
C VAL A 11 9.06 -9.95 3.96
N ASN A 12 7.78 -9.69 3.72
CA ASN A 12 7.33 -9.02 2.53
C ASN A 12 7.88 -7.59 2.54
N LEU A 13 7.66 -6.80 3.61
CA LEU A 13 8.24 -5.45 3.71
C LEU A 13 9.75 -5.42 3.40
N ARG A 14 10.52 -6.41 3.87
CA ARG A 14 11.94 -6.56 3.57
C ARG A 14 12.21 -6.81 2.08
N LEU A 15 11.44 -7.67 1.43
CA LEU A 15 11.58 -7.98 0.01
C LEU A 15 11.30 -6.76 -0.88
N ALA A 16 10.28 -5.95 -0.57
CA ALA A 16 10.06 -4.71 -1.34
C ALA A 16 11.16 -3.66 -1.14
N ILE A 17 11.80 -3.64 0.02
CA ILE A 17 12.99 -2.81 0.24
C ILE A 17 14.13 -3.27 -0.68
N VAL A 18 14.39 -4.58 -0.76
CA VAL A 18 15.41 -5.15 -1.68
C VAL A 18 15.10 -4.79 -3.12
N ASP A 19 13.86 -5.00 -3.56
CA ASP A 19 13.41 -4.67 -4.91
C ASP A 19 13.58 -3.18 -5.22
N THR A 20 13.13 -2.30 -4.32
CA THR A 20 13.22 -0.86 -4.52
C THR A 20 14.66 -0.40 -4.61
N LEU A 21 15.55 -0.89 -3.73
CA LEU A 21 16.97 -0.56 -3.78
C LEU A 21 17.65 -1.11 -5.04
N THR A 22 17.19 -2.26 -5.55
CA THR A 22 17.67 -2.83 -6.82
C THR A 22 17.25 -1.96 -8.00
N ARG A 23 15.99 -1.48 -8.03
CA ARG A 23 15.49 -0.56 -9.06
C ARG A 23 16.17 0.80 -9.01
N ALA A 24 16.48 1.29 -7.81
CA ALA A 24 17.24 2.53 -7.60
C ALA A 24 18.74 2.41 -7.95
N GLY A 25 19.22 1.21 -8.30
CA GLY A 25 20.63 0.95 -8.58
C GLY A 25 21.54 1.00 -7.36
N VAL A 26 20.96 1.00 -6.15
CA VAL A 26 21.68 0.94 -4.88
C VAL A 26 22.16 -0.49 -4.58
N LEU A 27 21.38 -1.48 -5.02
CA LEU A 27 21.78 -2.88 -5.06
C LEU A 27 21.96 -3.35 -6.52
N PRO A 28 22.85 -4.32 -6.78
CA PRO A 28 22.99 -4.93 -8.10
C PRO A 28 21.67 -5.58 -8.55
N ARG A 29 21.41 -5.58 -9.87
CA ARG A 29 20.31 -6.37 -10.44
C ARG A 29 20.59 -7.86 -10.32
N PHE A 30 19.53 -8.63 -10.09
CA PHE A 30 19.55 -10.08 -10.05
C PHE A 30 18.85 -10.64 -11.30
N ASP A 31 19.39 -11.73 -11.83
CA ASP A 31 18.70 -12.50 -12.88
C ASP A 31 17.68 -13.42 -12.21
N VAL A 32 16.46 -12.92 -12.02
CA VAL A 32 15.33 -13.67 -11.43
C VAL A 32 15.05 -14.98 -12.18
N ASP A 33 15.23 -15.01 -13.49
CA ASP A 33 14.91 -16.16 -14.33
C ASP A 33 15.91 -17.30 -14.13
N ALA A 34 17.17 -16.99 -13.80
CA ALA A 34 18.15 -17.98 -13.38
C ALA A 34 17.74 -18.72 -12.09
N PHE A 35 16.80 -18.15 -11.33
CA PHE A 35 16.35 -18.67 -10.06
C PHE A 35 15.05 -19.49 -10.13
N ASN A 36 14.36 -19.50 -11.27
CA ASN A 36 13.16 -20.30 -11.51
C ASN A 36 13.46 -21.80 -11.40
N GLU A 37 12.54 -22.58 -10.82
CA GLU A 37 12.54 -24.03 -11.04
C GLU A 37 12.12 -24.27 -12.49
N THR A 38 12.86 -25.11 -13.23
CA THR A 38 12.28 -25.73 -14.43
C THR A 38 11.09 -26.54 -13.97
N PRO A 39 9.87 -26.29 -14.47
CA PRO A 39 8.71 -27.02 -14.00
C PRO A 39 8.92 -28.53 -14.20
N GLU A 40 8.72 -29.32 -13.15
CA GLU A 40 8.85 -30.76 -13.24
C GLU A 40 7.76 -31.32 -14.17
N GLY A 41 8.17 -31.94 -15.27
CA GLY A 41 7.29 -32.63 -16.21
C GLY A 41 6.92 -31.82 -17.46
N ALA A 42 6.67 -32.55 -18.56
CA ALA A 42 6.08 -31.96 -19.76
C ALA A 42 4.64 -31.54 -19.45
N LEU A 43 4.20 -30.41 -20.02
CA LEU A 43 2.78 -30.01 -20.02
C LEU A 43 1.93 -31.21 -20.44
N LYS A 44 0.96 -31.59 -19.63
CA LYS A 44 -0.01 -32.60 -20.06
C LYS A 44 -0.92 -31.97 -21.12
N ASP A 45 -1.44 -32.80 -22.04
CA ASP A 45 -2.34 -32.31 -23.08
C ASP A 45 -3.54 -31.57 -22.46
N GLY A 46 -3.63 -30.26 -22.71
CA GLY A 46 -4.69 -29.39 -22.21
C GLY A 46 -4.33 -28.52 -21.00
N GLU A 47 -3.15 -28.67 -20.39
CA GLU A 47 -2.66 -27.74 -19.36
C GLU A 47 -2.12 -26.45 -20.00
N SER A 48 -2.58 -25.30 -19.52
CA SER A 48 -1.99 -24.01 -19.91
C SER A 48 -0.58 -23.90 -19.31
N PRO A 49 0.39 -23.26 -19.99
CA PRO A 49 1.65 -22.87 -19.36
C PRO A 49 1.46 -22.04 -18.08
N ASP A 50 0.33 -21.31 -17.98
CA ASP A 50 -0.10 -20.53 -16.81
C ASP A 50 -0.66 -21.41 -15.67
N ASP A 51 -1.02 -22.67 -15.94
CA ASP A 51 -1.46 -23.65 -14.94
C ASP A 51 -0.28 -24.36 -14.24
N ARG A 52 0.96 -24.10 -14.69
CA ARG A 52 2.13 -24.59 -13.99
C ARG A 52 2.26 -23.79 -12.70
N ASP A 53 2.26 -24.53 -11.59
CA ASP A 53 2.62 -24.02 -10.28
C ASP A 53 4.09 -23.57 -10.37
N PHE A 54 4.33 -22.31 -10.75
CA PHE A 54 5.66 -21.71 -10.78
C PHE A 54 6.11 -21.58 -9.34
N ARG A 55 6.66 -22.68 -8.82
CA ARG A 55 7.34 -22.71 -7.54
C ARG A 55 8.71 -22.14 -7.77
N TYR A 56 9.03 -21.10 -7.02
CA TYR A 56 10.39 -20.60 -6.99
C TYR A 56 11.08 -21.18 -5.75
N ARG A 57 12.38 -21.40 -5.85
CA ARG A 57 13.16 -22.06 -4.80
C ARG A 57 13.16 -21.21 -3.52
N GLN A 58 12.74 -21.78 -2.39
CA GLN A 58 12.80 -21.12 -1.06
C GLN A 58 14.21 -20.59 -0.74
N GLU A 59 15.24 -21.32 -1.19
CA GLU A 59 16.65 -20.93 -1.06
C GLU A 59 16.95 -19.55 -1.68
N VAL A 60 16.18 -19.13 -2.69
CA VAL A 60 16.32 -17.83 -3.36
C VAL A 60 15.68 -16.73 -2.53
N VAL A 61 14.48 -16.98 -1.98
CA VAL A 61 13.85 -16.06 -1.02
C VAL A 61 14.80 -15.83 0.16
N ASP A 62 15.35 -16.90 0.72
CA ASP A 62 16.30 -16.84 1.82
C ASP A 62 17.56 -16.04 1.42
N ALA A 63 18.07 -16.23 0.20
CA ALA A 63 19.20 -15.47 -0.33
C ALA A 63 18.88 -13.98 -0.48
N LEU A 64 17.70 -13.61 -0.97
CA LEU A 64 17.24 -12.23 -1.08
C LEU A 64 17.11 -11.57 0.29
N LEU A 65 16.53 -12.28 1.27
CA LEU A 65 16.40 -11.81 2.65
C LEU A 65 17.76 -11.65 3.34
N ALA A 66 18.74 -12.48 2.99
CA ALA A 66 20.09 -12.44 3.51
C ALA A 66 20.96 -11.32 2.89
N ILE A 67 20.49 -10.60 1.86
CA ILE A 67 21.25 -9.50 1.27
C ILE A 67 21.55 -8.46 2.37
N PRO A 68 22.84 -8.18 2.65
CA PRO A 68 23.21 -7.15 3.61
C PRO A 68 22.86 -5.78 3.01
N ILE A 69 22.08 -5.00 3.75
CA ILE A 69 21.73 -3.63 3.37
C ILE A 69 22.18 -2.71 4.51
N SER A 70 23.05 -1.75 4.21
CA SER A 70 23.53 -0.78 5.19
C SER A 70 22.46 0.26 5.51
N GLN A 71 22.60 0.90 6.68
CA GLN A 71 21.72 2.01 7.06
C GLN A 71 21.80 3.19 6.09
N ASP A 72 22.95 3.43 5.48
CA ASP A 72 23.11 4.49 4.47
C ASP A 72 22.32 4.16 3.19
N GLN A 73 22.32 2.90 2.76
CA GLN A 73 21.53 2.44 1.61
C GLN A 73 20.03 2.55 1.91
N LEU A 74 19.59 2.15 3.10
CA LEU A 74 18.21 2.29 3.53
C LEU A 74 17.78 3.76 3.62
N ALA A 75 18.62 4.61 4.21
CA ALA A 75 18.37 6.05 4.34
C ALA A 75 18.32 6.77 2.99
N ALA A 76 18.93 6.24 1.93
CA ALA A 76 18.80 6.79 0.58
C ALA A 76 17.42 6.53 -0.07
N THR A 77 16.59 5.67 0.54
CA THR A 77 15.27 5.33 0.02
C THR A 77 14.27 6.43 0.32
N GLU A 78 13.84 7.14 -0.72
CA GLU A 78 12.77 8.15 -0.62
C GLU A 78 11.42 7.65 -1.12
N GLU A 79 11.40 6.56 -1.89
CA GLU A 79 10.17 5.95 -2.40
C GLU A 79 10.22 4.44 -2.19
N LEU A 80 9.11 3.86 -1.73
CA LEU A 80 8.93 2.41 -1.60
C LEU A 80 7.61 2.08 -2.29
N THR A 81 7.69 1.28 -3.36
CA THR A 81 6.53 0.95 -4.18
C THR A 81 6.42 -0.56 -4.32
N TRP A 82 5.34 -1.11 -3.78
CA TRP A 82 4.96 -2.52 -3.86
C TRP A 82 4.23 -2.88 -5.17
N SER A 83 3.66 -1.88 -5.86
CA SER A 83 2.67 -2.06 -6.93
C SER A 83 3.21 -2.16 -8.35
N ASP A 84 4.42 -1.67 -8.59
CA ASP A 84 4.99 -1.63 -9.92
C ASP A 84 5.70 -2.96 -10.12
N SER A 85 4.98 -3.92 -10.71
CA SER A 85 5.43 -5.27 -11.02
C SER A 85 6.84 -5.26 -11.66
N SER A 86 7.85 -5.40 -10.82
CA SER A 86 9.15 -5.92 -11.19
C SER A 86 9.12 -7.42 -11.04
N ASP A 87 9.99 -8.10 -11.79
CA ASP A 87 10.11 -9.55 -11.72
C ASP A 87 10.43 -10.00 -10.28
N LEU A 88 11.14 -9.22 -9.47
CA LEU A 88 11.57 -9.60 -8.11
C LEU A 88 10.44 -9.66 -7.08
N THR A 89 9.56 -8.65 -7.02
CA THR A 89 8.46 -8.64 -6.03
C THR A 89 7.40 -9.66 -6.43
N MET A 90 7.08 -9.77 -7.73
CA MET A 90 6.18 -10.80 -8.24
C MET A 90 6.78 -12.21 -8.08
N PHE A 91 8.08 -12.39 -8.36
CA PHE A 91 8.83 -13.63 -8.10
C PHE A 91 8.69 -14.04 -6.64
N ALA A 92 9.01 -13.15 -5.69
CA ALA A 92 9.02 -13.51 -4.28
C ALA A 92 7.60 -13.79 -3.74
N ILE A 93 6.59 -13.10 -4.29
CA ILE A 93 5.18 -13.41 -4.06
C ILE A 93 4.87 -14.82 -4.59
N TYR A 94 5.06 -15.11 -5.87
CA TYR A 94 4.69 -16.41 -6.41
C TYR A 94 5.55 -17.59 -5.88
N ALA A 95 6.80 -17.34 -5.46
CA ALA A 95 7.71 -18.28 -4.82
C ALA A 95 7.14 -18.95 -3.59
N GLN A 96 6.44 -18.17 -2.78
CA GLN A 96 5.93 -18.58 -1.49
C GLN A 96 4.50 -19.13 -1.62
N ASN A 97 3.98 -19.35 -2.84
CA ASN A 97 2.66 -19.91 -3.07
C ASN A 97 2.65 -21.42 -2.95
N ASP A 98 2.39 -21.91 -1.74
CA ASP A 98 2.27 -23.33 -1.44
C ASP A 98 0.85 -23.90 -1.66
N GLY A 99 -0.06 -23.10 -2.25
CA GLY A 99 -1.45 -23.48 -2.52
C GLY A 99 -2.42 -23.22 -1.35
N GLY A 100 -1.94 -22.69 -0.22
CA GLY A 100 -2.76 -22.16 0.87
C GLY A 100 -2.90 -20.64 0.75
N GLY A 101 -3.78 -20.16 -0.14
CA GLY A 101 -3.93 -18.74 -0.44
C GLY A 101 -4.11 -17.88 0.81
N ASP A 102 -3.05 -17.22 1.26
CA ASP A 102 -3.04 -16.17 2.29
C ASP A 102 -1.63 -15.65 2.72
N GLU A 103 -0.53 -16.02 2.04
CA GLU A 103 0.83 -15.77 2.56
C GLU A 103 1.49 -14.44 2.11
N PHE A 104 1.02 -13.81 1.03
CA PHE A 104 1.71 -12.67 0.36
C PHE A 104 1.42 -11.28 0.91
N ASP A 105 0.73 -11.22 2.02
CA ASP A 105 0.32 -9.95 2.59
C ASP A 105 1.42 -9.37 3.46
N ILE A 106 1.74 -8.08 3.28
CA ILE A 106 2.39 -7.33 4.37
C ILE A 106 1.45 -7.44 5.57
N ARG A 107 1.89 -7.98 6.70
CA ARG A 107 1.06 -8.16 7.90
C ARG A 107 1.22 -7.01 8.88
N SER A 108 2.35 -6.31 8.82
CA SER A 108 2.65 -5.15 9.66
C SER A 108 3.59 -4.18 8.97
N PHE A 109 3.47 -2.90 9.33
CA PHE A 109 4.42 -1.84 8.98
C PHE A 109 5.45 -1.58 10.10
N ASP A 110 5.51 -2.43 11.13
CA ASP A 110 6.46 -2.26 12.24
C ASP A 110 7.90 -2.11 11.76
N GLY A 111 8.63 -1.18 12.38
CA GLY A 111 10.02 -0.91 12.04
C GLY A 111 10.23 -0.08 10.78
N ILE A 112 9.18 0.27 10.02
CA ILE A 112 9.32 1.00 8.74
C ILE A 112 9.91 2.40 8.95
N ALA A 113 9.59 3.07 10.05
CA ALA A 113 10.07 4.42 10.32
C ALA A 113 11.56 4.44 10.71
N GLU A 114 12.01 3.42 11.45
CA GLU A 114 13.40 3.20 11.81
C GLU A 114 14.23 2.78 10.59
N THR A 115 13.61 2.00 9.69
CA THR A 115 14.28 1.44 8.51
C THR A 115 14.37 2.46 7.38
N LEU A 116 13.32 3.24 7.12
CA LEU A 116 13.22 4.16 5.98
C LEU A 116 12.90 5.59 6.45
N PRO A 117 13.79 6.23 7.24
CA PRO A 117 13.51 7.52 7.87
C PRO A 117 13.31 8.66 6.87
N ASN A 118 13.74 8.47 5.61
CA ASN A 118 13.64 9.46 4.54
C ASN A 118 12.47 9.21 3.58
N LEU A 119 11.62 8.22 3.84
CA LEU A 119 10.53 7.87 2.95
C LEU A 119 9.58 9.06 2.73
N ARG A 120 9.41 9.45 1.47
CA ARG A 120 8.52 10.50 0.97
C ARG A 120 7.29 9.91 0.29
N LYS A 121 7.41 8.72 -0.29
CA LYS A 121 6.31 8.04 -0.98
C LYS A 121 6.24 6.57 -0.58
N LEU A 122 5.06 6.14 -0.16
CA LEU A 122 4.74 4.74 0.12
C LEU A 122 3.55 4.32 -0.74
N VAL A 123 3.76 3.32 -1.60
CA VAL A 123 2.70 2.69 -2.40
C VAL A 123 2.62 1.21 -2.02
N VAL A 124 1.45 0.80 -1.55
CA VAL A 124 1.14 -0.57 -1.16
C VAL A 124 -0.10 -1.00 -1.94
N ASP A 125 0.05 -1.90 -2.90
CA ASP A 125 -1.07 -2.38 -3.72
C ASP A 125 -1.31 -3.89 -3.55
N TYR A 126 -2.57 -4.30 -3.79
CA TYR A 126 -3.14 -5.65 -3.93
C TYR A 126 -3.06 -6.60 -2.73
N PHE A 127 -2.03 -6.54 -1.88
CA PHE A 127 -1.75 -7.60 -0.88
C PHE A 127 -1.21 -7.05 0.45
N THR A 128 -2.09 -6.53 1.31
CA THR A 128 -1.74 -6.37 2.74
C THR A 128 -2.88 -6.75 3.68
N LYS A 129 -2.49 -7.42 4.77
CA LYS A 129 -3.29 -7.74 5.96
C LYS A 129 -3.02 -6.77 7.11
N ALA A 130 -2.11 -5.82 6.91
CA ALA A 130 -1.85 -4.76 7.86
C ALA A 130 -3.12 -3.95 8.05
N SER A 131 -3.65 -3.99 9.27
CA SER A 131 -4.82 -3.23 9.69
C SER A 131 -4.44 -2.04 10.57
N ASP A 132 -3.24 -2.07 11.16
CA ASP A 132 -2.69 -1.00 11.98
C ASP A 132 -1.75 -0.10 11.18
N LEU A 133 -2.08 1.19 11.14
CA LEU A 133 -1.29 2.23 10.49
C LEU A 133 -0.40 3.02 11.48
N SER A 134 -0.44 2.69 12.77
CA SER A 134 0.37 3.33 13.82
C SER A 134 1.88 3.37 13.51
N PRO A 135 2.49 2.34 12.91
CA PRO A 135 3.91 2.37 12.56
C PRO A 135 4.28 3.47 11.55
N LEU A 136 3.32 3.90 10.72
CA LEU A 136 3.56 4.97 9.74
C LEU A 136 3.72 6.35 10.38
N THR A 137 3.31 6.53 11.65
CA THR A 137 3.34 7.84 12.32
C THR A 137 4.75 8.40 12.53
N GLY A 138 5.77 7.55 12.52
CA GLY A 138 7.18 7.94 12.59
C GLY A 138 7.75 8.48 11.26
N LEU A 139 7.06 8.28 10.13
CA LEU A 139 7.50 8.71 8.81
C LEU A 139 7.26 10.21 8.59
N THR A 140 7.99 11.05 9.31
CA THR A 140 7.78 12.51 9.34
C THR A 140 8.01 13.21 8.00
N LYS A 141 8.61 12.55 7.00
CA LYS A 141 8.82 13.05 5.64
C LYS A 141 7.82 12.50 4.61
N LEU A 142 6.93 11.58 5.01
CA LEU A 142 5.98 10.94 4.11
C LEU A 142 4.99 11.95 3.54
N HIS A 143 5.10 12.18 2.25
CA HIS A 143 4.30 13.14 1.50
C HIS A 143 3.13 12.46 0.79
N GLU A 144 3.36 11.25 0.29
CA GLU A 144 2.40 10.49 -0.52
C GLU A 144 2.21 9.10 0.07
N LEU A 145 0.96 8.74 0.35
CA LEU A 145 0.56 7.42 0.79
C LEU A 145 -0.53 6.88 -0.13
N HIS A 146 -0.22 5.78 -0.79
CA HIS A 146 -1.19 5.02 -1.57
C HIS A 146 -1.29 3.63 -0.97
N ILE A 147 -2.48 3.27 -0.51
CA ILE A 147 -2.80 1.91 -0.07
C ILE A 147 -3.97 1.48 -0.98
N ARG A 148 -3.75 0.63 -2.01
CA ARG A 148 -4.81 0.17 -2.95
C ARG A 148 -5.07 -1.35 -3.02
N GLY A 149 -6.31 -1.84 -2.95
CA GLY A 149 -6.59 -3.26 -3.21
C GLY A 149 -7.22 -4.04 -2.05
N GLY A 150 -8.14 -3.44 -1.29
CA GLY A 150 -9.03 -4.20 -0.42
C GLY A 150 -8.50 -4.51 0.98
N PHE A 151 -7.82 -3.54 1.61
CA PHE A 151 -7.20 -3.75 2.93
C PHE A 151 -8.18 -3.74 4.09
N PRO A 152 -7.86 -4.47 5.17
CA PRO A 152 -8.68 -4.54 6.36
C PRO A 152 -8.65 -3.27 7.23
N VAL A 153 -7.90 -2.22 6.85
CA VAL A 153 -7.79 -0.94 7.58
C VAL A 153 -9.18 -0.33 7.81
N ALA A 154 -9.53 -0.11 9.07
CA ALA A 154 -10.73 0.62 9.47
C ALA A 154 -10.39 1.94 10.17
N ASP A 155 -9.33 1.95 10.99
CA ASP A 155 -8.86 3.14 11.69
C ASP A 155 -7.77 3.86 10.89
N ILE A 156 -8.10 5.09 10.47
CA ILE A 156 -7.17 6.00 9.79
C ILE A 156 -6.67 7.13 10.70
N GLY A 157 -6.99 7.08 12.00
CA GLY A 157 -6.48 7.94 13.07
C GLY A 157 -4.97 8.23 12.99
N PRO A 158 -4.12 7.19 12.83
CA PRO A 158 -2.68 7.39 12.71
C PRO A 158 -2.25 8.34 11.58
N LEU A 159 -2.96 8.35 10.44
CA LEU A 159 -2.58 9.18 9.29
C LEU A 159 -2.68 10.68 9.59
N ALA A 160 -3.57 11.07 10.50
CA ALA A 160 -3.70 12.45 10.96
C ALA A 160 -2.46 12.96 11.71
N ARG A 161 -1.61 12.04 12.20
CA ARG A 161 -0.38 12.34 12.95
C ARG A 161 0.84 12.51 12.04
N ILE A 162 0.69 12.39 10.72
CA ILE A 162 1.78 12.56 9.74
C ILE A 162 1.70 13.99 9.16
N PRO A 163 2.48 14.95 9.67
CA PRO A 163 2.31 16.38 9.34
C PRO A 163 2.69 16.73 7.90
N SER A 164 3.49 15.89 7.24
CA SER A 164 3.99 16.07 5.87
C SER A 164 3.07 15.49 4.80
N LEU A 165 2.09 14.67 5.18
CA LEU A 165 1.21 13.96 4.24
C LEU A 165 0.36 14.97 3.46
N ARG A 166 0.41 14.91 2.14
CA ARG A 166 -0.36 15.76 1.21
C ARG A 166 -1.20 14.96 0.24
N VAL A 167 -0.73 13.79 -0.18
CA VAL A 167 -1.47 12.91 -1.09
C VAL A 167 -1.84 11.63 -0.34
N LEU A 168 -3.13 11.34 -0.29
CA LEU A 168 -3.66 10.14 0.33
C LEU A 168 -4.59 9.41 -0.64
N SER A 169 -4.27 8.18 -0.97
CA SER A 169 -5.16 7.27 -1.71
C SER A 169 -5.42 6.04 -0.86
N LEU A 170 -6.68 5.84 -0.47
CA LEU A 170 -7.15 4.67 0.24
C LEU A 170 -8.18 3.93 -0.62
N ASP A 171 -7.89 2.68 -0.96
CA ASP A 171 -8.88 1.72 -1.45
C ASP A 171 -9.09 0.67 -0.34
N SER A 172 -10.00 0.97 0.58
CA SER A 172 -10.33 0.10 1.68
C SER A 172 -11.83 -0.05 1.81
N GLN A 173 -12.24 -1.30 1.98
CA GLN A 173 -13.64 -1.64 2.19
C GLN A 173 -14.13 -1.18 3.56
N ASN A 174 -13.27 -1.04 4.56
CA ASN A 174 -13.67 -0.91 5.96
C ASN A 174 -13.61 0.51 6.52
N VAL A 175 -12.98 1.45 5.79
CA VAL A 175 -12.98 2.86 6.18
C VAL A 175 -14.40 3.44 6.06
N ASN A 176 -14.95 3.86 7.19
CA ASN A 176 -16.30 4.42 7.31
C ASN A 176 -16.36 5.69 8.20
N ASP A 177 -15.21 6.17 8.67
CA ASP A 177 -15.10 7.38 9.48
C ASP A 177 -13.93 8.24 8.97
N LEU A 178 -14.26 9.43 8.45
CA LEU A 178 -13.29 10.38 7.92
C LEU A 178 -12.94 11.50 8.91
N ARG A 179 -13.53 11.53 10.11
CA ARG A 179 -13.23 12.55 11.13
C ARG A 179 -11.74 12.72 11.42
N PRO A 180 -10.92 11.65 11.44
CA PRO A 180 -9.48 11.83 11.62
C PRO A 180 -8.82 12.76 10.58
N LEU A 181 -9.34 12.80 9.35
CA LEU A 181 -8.73 13.59 8.27
C LEU A 181 -9.11 15.08 8.31
N ALA A 182 -10.13 15.47 9.07
CA ALA A 182 -10.73 16.81 9.00
C ALA A 182 -9.74 17.96 9.28
N ALA A 183 -8.78 17.76 10.17
CA ALA A 183 -7.78 18.76 10.55
C ALA A 183 -6.44 18.62 9.79
N THR A 184 -6.35 17.67 8.87
CA THR A 184 -5.11 17.40 8.13
C THR A 184 -4.86 18.43 7.03
N ARG A 185 -3.64 18.45 6.50
CA ARG A 185 -3.26 19.25 5.33
C ARG A 185 -3.22 18.42 4.04
N ILE A 186 -4.00 17.35 3.97
CA ILE A 186 -4.12 16.58 2.73
C ILE A 186 -4.70 17.49 1.64
N GLU A 187 -4.02 17.47 0.50
CA GLU A 187 -4.32 18.25 -0.69
C GLU A 187 -5.08 17.41 -1.71
N GLU A 188 -4.67 16.16 -1.87
CA GLU A 188 -5.28 15.22 -2.81
C GLU A 188 -5.74 13.98 -2.04
N LEU A 189 -7.05 13.75 -2.06
CA LEU A 189 -7.68 12.65 -1.35
C LEU A 189 -8.43 11.76 -2.35
N THR A 190 -7.99 10.52 -2.46
CA THR A 190 -8.71 9.47 -3.16
C THR A 190 -9.22 8.47 -2.15
N ILE A 191 -10.54 8.28 -2.07
CA ILE A 191 -11.15 7.24 -1.24
C ILE A 191 -12.03 6.39 -2.14
N ARG A 192 -11.55 5.21 -2.49
CA ARG A 192 -12.28 4.26 -3.32
C ARG A 192 -12.87 3.17 -2.47
N ASN A 193 -13.94 2.57 -2.97
CA ASN A 193 -14.38 1.25 -2.52
C ASN A 193 -14.73 1.17 -1.02
N ASN A 194 -15.12 2.30 -0.44
CA ASN A 194 -15.26 2.49 1.00
C ASN A 194 -16.69 2.27 1.52
N GLY A 195 -16.83 2.22 2.84
CA GLY A 195 -18.13 2.05 3.51
C GLY A 195 -18.97 3.33 3.62
N LEU A 196 -18.58 4.44 3.00
CA LEU A 196 -19.10 5.79 3.26
C LEU A 196 -20.40 6.13 2.52
N ASP A 197 -20.94 5.25 1.67
CA ASP A 197 -22.05 5.62 0.79
C ASP A 197 -23.17 4.59 0.74
N ARG A 198 -23.76 4.26 1.89
CA ARG A 198 -24.99 3.44 1.87
C ARG A 198 -26.15 3.95 2.68
N ASP A 199 -25.93 4.50 3.88
CA ASP A 199 -27.07 4.76 4.79
C ASP A 199 -26.87 5.96 5.72
N LYS A 200 -25.81 6.76 5.54
CA LYS A 200 -25.48 7.88 6.42
C LYS A 200 -25.34 9.17 5.63
N ALA A 201 -26.20 10.13 5.95
CA ALA A 201 -26.33 11.38 5.21
C ALA A 201 -25.04 12.23 5.19
N ASP A 202 -24.14 12.05 6.16
CA ASP A 202 -23.05 12.99 6.47
C ASP A 202 -21.64 12.36 6.50
N ASP A 203 -21.41 11.20 5.89
CA ASP A 203 -20.11 10.52 5.95
C ASP A 203 -18.97 11.33 5.29
N LEU A 204 -19.28 12.24 4.36
CA LEU A 204 -18.31 13.17 3.78
C LEU A 204 -18.20 14.51 4.54
N ALA A 205 -19.02 14.73 5.57
CA ALA A 205 -19.00 15.98 6.34
C ALA A 205 -17.62 16.35 6.91
N PRO A 206 -16.77 15.40 7.35
CA PRO A 206 -15.41 15.71 7.80
C PRO A 206 -14.53 16.39 6.74
N LEU A 207 -14.83 16.21 5.46
CA LEU A 207 -14.06 16.77 4.35
C LEU A 207 -14.43 18.23 4.06
N ALA A 208 -15.61 18.68 4.51
CA ALA A 208 -16.23 19.94 4.12
C ALA A 208 -15.35 21.17 4.35
N ASP A 209 -14.54 21.14 5.41
CA ASP A 209 -13.74 22.24 5.91
C ASP A 209 -12.23 21.92 5.94
N MET A 210 -11.81 20.84 5.29
CA MET A 210 -10.38 20.51 5.18
C MET A 210 -9.62 21.68 4.55
N PRO A 211 -8.59 22.23 5.21
CA PRO A 211 -8.04 23.54 4.87
C PRO A 211 -7.21 23.56 3.58
N ALA A 212 -6.65 22.42 3.18
CA ALA A 212 -5.73 22.31 2.04
C ALA A 212 -6.28 21.47 0.87
N LEU A 213 -7.46 20.86 1.02
CA LEU A 213 -8.02 19.94 0.05
C LEU A 213 -8.26 20.66 -1.29
N ARG A 214 -7.64 20.17 -2.36
CA ARG A 214 -7.75 20.68 -3.74
C ARG A 214 -8.30 19.66 -4.72
N ALA A 215 -8.15 18.37 -4.43
CA ALA A 215 -8.73 17.30 -5.23
C ALA A 215 -9.34 16.22 -4.34
N LEU A 216 -10.56 15.80 -4.68
CA LEU A 216 -11.28 14.69 -4.08
C LEU A 216 -11.72 13.75 -5.19
N SER A 217 -11.21 12.52 -5.17
CA SER A 217 -11.79 11.41 -5.93
C SER A 217 -12.47 10.46 -4.97
N TYR A 218 -13.73 10.15 -5.19
CA TYR A 218 -14.43 9.17 -4.37
C TYR A 218 -15.21 8.19 -5.25
N THR A 219 -15.04 6.89 -5.02
CA THR A 219 -15.88 5.87 -5.67
C THR A 219 -16.61 5.06 -4.60
N PRO A 220 -17.94 4.85 -4.73
CA PRO A 220 -18.66 3.91 -3.89
C PRO A 220 -18.14 2.47 -4.08
N ARG A 221 -18.48 1.57 -3.16
CA ARG A 221 -18.19 0.13 -3.30
C ARG A 221 -18.68 -0.43 -4.64
N CYS A 222 -17.75 -0.93 -5.45
CA CYS A 222 -17.99 -1.46 -6.80
C CYS A 222 -19.06 -2.55 -6.90
N SER A 223 -19.33 -3.30 -5.83
CA SER A 223 -20.35 -4.37 -5.85
C SER A 223 -21.79 -3.85 -5.92
N TYR A 224 -22.03 -2.54 -5.80
CA TYR A 224 -23.37 -1.93 -5.88
C TYR A 224 -23.31 -0.57 -6.61
N PRO A 225 -23.07 -0.56 -7.93
CA PRO A 225 -22.84 0.66 -8.72
C PRO A 225 -24.10 1.52 -8.94
N GLU A 226 -25.30 1.00 -8.63
CA GLU A 226 -26.58 1.70 -8.85
C GLU A 226 -27.01 2.61 -7.69
N ARG A 227 -26.24 2.68 -6.60
CA ARG A 227 -26.62 3.46 -5.41
C ARG A 227 -26.17 4.92 -5.52
N THR A 228 -27.12 5.83 -5.29
CA THR A 228 -26.96 7.27 -5.44
C THR A 228 -26.43 7.92 -4.16
N VAL A 229 -25.55 8.90 -4.32
CA VAL A 229 -25.05 9.77 -3.24
C VAL A 229 -26.23 10.38 -2.49
N THR A 230 -26.18 10.37 -1.15
CA THR A 230 -27.22 11.00 -0.33
C THR A 230 -27.37 12.50 -0.65
N PRO A 231 -28.55 13.12 -0.49
CA PRO A 231 -28.74 14.55 -0.76
C PRO A 231 -27.80 15.46 0.05
N ASP A 232 -27.45 15.09 1.27
CA ASP A 232 -26.57 15.87 2.14
C ASP A 232 -25.10 15.75 1.69
N ASN A 233 -24.63 14.55 1.33
CA ASN A 233 -23.34 14.38 0.67
C ASN A 233 -23.30 15.13 -0.68
N ALA A 234 -24.38 15.14 -1.46
CA ALA A 234 -24.44 15.92 -2.70
C ALA A 234 -24.25 17.43 -2.45
N ARG A 235 -24.94 17.99 -1.45
CA ARG A 235 -24.74 19.40 -1.03
C ARG A 235 -23.32 19.67 -0.54
N LEU A 236 -22.72 18.74 0.20
CA LEU A 236 -21.33 18.80 0.64
C LEU A 236 -20.37 18.86 -0.55
N LEU A 237 -20.54 17.99 -1.54
CA LEU A 237 -19.72 17.96 -2.75
C LEU A 237 -19.85 19.27 -3.55
N ASP A 238 -21.05 19.85 -3.64
CA ASP A 238 -21.25 21.15 -4.29
C ASP A 238 -20.56 22.29 -3.54
N ARG A 239 -20.56 22.27 -2.20
CA ARG A 239 -19.77 23.23 -1.40
C ARG A 239 -18.27 23.09 -1.64
N LEU A 240 -17.76 21.87 -1.76
CA LEU A 240 -16.35 21.62 -2.10
C LEU A 240 -16.01 22.17 -3.49
N ARG A 241 -16.86 21.92 -4.50
CA ARG A 241 -16.69 22.49 -5.84
C ARG A 241 -16.71 24.02 -5.83
N ALA A 242 -17.61 24.63 -5.06
CA ALA A 242 -17.68 26.10 -4.90
C ALA A 242 -16.42 26.70 -4.25
N ARG A 243 -15.70 25.92 -3.42
CA ARG A 243 -14.39 26.28 -2.86
C ARG A 243 -13.22 26.08 -3.84
N GLY A 244 -13.46 25.57 -5.05
CA GLY A 244 -12.43 25.28 -6.05
C GLY A 244 -11.81 23.89 -5.92
N VAL A 245 -12.42 22.97 -5.15
CA VAL A 245 -11.97 21.58 -5.08
C VAL A 245 -12.42 20.83 -6.32
N THR A 246 -11.48 20.18 -7.01
CA THR A 246 -11.78 19.25 -8.11
C THR A 246 -12.39 17.99 -7.52
N VAL A 247 -13.65 17.70 -7.85
CA VAL A 247 -14.36 16.51 -7.37
C VAL A 247 -14.61 15.56 -8.54
N THR A 248 -14.04 14.35 -8.48
CA THR A 248 -14.26 13.26 -9.43
C THR A 248 -14.96 12.09 -8.74
N ALA A 249 -15.84 11.44 -9.49
CA ALA A 249 -16.52 10.20 -9.11
C ALA A 249 -16.01 9.04 -9.96
#